data_AF-A0A2V1GRZ2-F1
#
_entry.id   AF-A0A2V1GRZ2-F1
#
_cell.length_a   1.000
_cell.length_b   1.000
_cell.length_c   1.000
_cell.angle_alpha   90.00
_cell.angle_beta   90.00
_cell.angle_gamma   90.00
#
_symmetry.space_group_name_H-M   'P 1'
#
loop_
_entity.id
_entity.type
_entity.pdbx_description
1 polymer ?
#
loop_
_entity_poly.entity_id
_entity_poly.type
_entity_poly.pdbx_seq_one_letter_code
_entity_poly.pdbx_strand_id
1 'polypeptide(L)'
;MFIDNVLLLSRKLASNSAQYKQRFPQITAAVLKLTAAIDSTRIPANRFSAFISGETPMTDMNDSEFRELIEQKISQLEDRLEDADIDYDVSGSILTVEFDNGTQIIVSPQISGHELWLAATSGGFHYAWNGEDWISTRDEGTFDQKLIECCSSQGESYLEI
;
A
#
# COMPACT_ATOMS: atom_id res chain seq x y z
N MET A 1 1.63 24.66 7.21
CA MET A 1 0.86 25.69 6.46
C MET A 1 -0.54 25.22 6.05
N PHE A 2 -0.72 24.07 5.39
CA PHE A 2 -2.06 23.56 5.03
C PHE A 2 -2.84 23.01 6.24
N ILE A 3 -2.18 22.21 7.08
CA ILE A 3 -2.78 21.60 8.30
C ILE A 3 -3.20 22.66 9.32
N ASP A 4 -2.37 23.70 9.53
CA ASP A 4 -2.65 24.78 10.48
C ASP A 4 -3.89 25.59 10.08
N ASN A 5 -4.08 25.81 8.78
CA ASN A 5 -5.27 26.49 8.26
C ASN A 5 -6.53 25.63 8.42
N VAL A 6 -6.43 24.31 8.21
CA VAL A 6 -7.54 23.36 8.41
C VAL A 6 -7.95 23.28 9.88
N LEU A 7 -6.99 23.24 10.81
CA LEU A 7 -7.23 23.26 12.25
C LEU A 7 -7.81 24.59 12.75
N LEU A 8 -7.40 25.72 12.15
CA LEU A 8 -7.95 27.03 12.49
C LEU A 8 -9.41 27.17 12.02
N LEU A 9 -9.72 26.64 10.83
CA LEU A 9 -11.07 26.58 10.28
C LEU A 9 -11.99 25.67 11.10
N SER A 10 -11.49 24.50 11.55
CA SER A 10 -12.28 23.59 12.39
C SER A 10 -12.64 24.22 13.75
N ARG A 11 -11.68 24.91 14.39
CA ARG A 11 -11.93 25.64 15.65
C ARG A 11 -12.96 26.77 15.49
N LYS A 12 -12.88 27.55 14.41
CA LYS A 12 -13.87 28.60 14.09
C LYS A 12 -15.27 28.01 13.87
N LEU A 13 -15.38 26.88 13.17
CA LEU A 13 -16.65 26.20 12.91
C LEU A 13 -17.26 25.58 14.18
N ALA A 14 -16.43 25.04 15.09
CA ALA A 14 -16.88 24.52 16.39
C ALA A 14 -17.47 25.64 17.28
N SER A 15 -16.85 26.84 17.26
CA SER A 15 -17.28 27.99 18.08
C SER A 15 -18.59 28.66 17.61
N ASN A 16 -18.93 28.58 16.31
CA ASN A 16 -20.17 29.13 15.73
C ASN A 16 -21.20 28.05 15.35
N SER A 17 -21.08 26.87 15.96
CA SER A 17 -21.64 25.63 15.40
C SER A 17 -23.16 25.62 15.25
N ALA A 18 -23.94 26.33 16.06
CA ALA A 18 -25.41 26.29 15.99
C ALA A 18 -25.97 26.86 14.68
N GLN A 19 -25.45 28.01 14.23
CA GLN A 19 -25.92 28.69 13.02
C GLN A 19 -25.48 27.96 11.74
N TYR A 20 -24.26 27.40 11.74
CA TYR A 20 -23.72 26.67 10.59
C TYR A 20 -24.27 25.24 10.47
N LYS A 21 -24.53 24.55 11.59
CA LYS A 21 -25.19 23.23 11.60
C LYS A 21 -26.57 23.27 10.93
N GLN A 22 -27.32 24.35 11.14
CA GLN A 22 -28.65 24.52 10.56
C GLN A 22 -28.61 24.90 9.08
N ARG A 23 -27.62 25.71 8.67
CA ARG A 23 -27.52 26.26 7.31
C ARG A 23 -26.79 25.32 6.34
N PHE A 24 -25.80 24.58 6.83
CA PHE A 24 -24.91 23.73 6.03
C PHE A 24 -24.58 22.40 6.77
N PRO A 25 -25.58 21.52 6.96
CA PRO A 25 -25.41 20.28 7.73
C PRO A 25 -24.34 19.35 7.13
N GLN A 26 -24.25 19.29 5.79
CA GLN A 26 -23.33 18.42 5.07
C GLN A 26 -21.86 18.84 5.29
N ILE A 27 -21.60 20.16 5.26
CA ILE A 27 -20.26 20.74 5.44
C ILE A 27 -19.80 20.60 6.89
N THR A 28 -20.73 20.75 7.85
CA THR A 28 -20.39 20.60 9.28
C THR A 28 -19.98 19.17 9.61
N ALA A 29 -20.68 18.17 9.06
CA ALA A 29 -20.35 16.76 9.27
C ALA A 29 -18.97 16.41 8.68
N ALA A 30 -18.67 16.87 7.47
CA ALA A 30 -17.36 16.66 6.83
C ALA A 30 -16.21 17.28 7.65
N VAL A 31 -16.39 18.50 8.19
CA VAL A 31 -15.36 19.17 9.01
C VAL A 31 -15.16 18.50 10.37
N LEU A 32 -16.21 17.99 11.01
CA LEU A 32 -16.08 17.24 12.26
C LEU A 32 -15.34 15.92 12.05
N LYS A 33 -15.69 15.21 10.97
CA LYS A 33 -15.04 13.96 10.54
C LYS A 33 -13.55 14.19 10.25
N LEU A 34 -13.21 15.26 9.54
CA LEU A 34 -11.84 15.74 9.33
C LEU A 34 -11.10 15.99 10.64
N THR A 35 -11.72 16.68 11.59
CA THR A 35 -11.08 17.02 12.87
C THR A 35 -10.77 15.77 13.70
N ALA A 36 -11.67 14.78 13.70
CA ALA A 36 -11.45 13.48 14.36
C ALA A 36 -10.41 12.59 13.65
N ALA A 37 -10.34 12.68 12.32
CA ALA A 37 -9.38 11.94 11.49
C ALA A 37 -7.99 12.60 11.41
N ILE A 38 -7.85 13.87 11.79
CA ILE A 38 -6.54 14.54 11.90
C ILE A 38 -5.90 14.26 13.27
N ASP A 39 -6.70 14.06 14.32
CA ASP A 39 -6.22 13.74 15.68
C ASP A 39 -5.79 12.27 15.83
N SER A 40 -6.21 11.40 14.90
CA SER A 40 -5.71 10.04 14.78
C SER A 40 -5.11 9.87 13.39
N THR A 41 -3.80 9.62 13.31
CA THR A 41 -2.98 9.47 12.08
C THR A 41 -3.39 8.30 11.15
N ARG A 42 -4.68 7.97 11.06
CA ARG A 42 -5.21 6.70 10.54
C ARG A 42 -5.80 6.79 9.12
N ILE A 43 -5.71 7.94 8.43
CA ILE A 43 -6.15 8.03 7.04
C ILE A 43 -4.94 8.38 6.15
N PRO A 44 -4.47 7.44 5.30
CA PRO A 44 -3.47 7.72 4.27
C PRO A 44 -3.94 8.85 3.35
N ALA A 45 -3.00 9.68 2.88
CA ALA A 45 -3.31 10.87 2.08
C ALA A 45 -4.16 10.56 0.82
N ASN A 46 -4.02 9.37 0.26
CA ASN A 46 -4.76 8.93 -0.92
C ASN A 46 -6.26 8.64 -0.67
N ARG A 47 -6.70 8.54 0.60
CA ARG A 47 -8.11 8.33 0.98
C ARG A 47 -8.80 9.61 1.45
N PHE A 48 -8.09 10.73 1.43
CA PHE A 48 -8.60 12.02 1.89
C PHE A 48 -9.67 12.58 0.93
N SER A 49 -9.51 12.41 -0.38
CA SER A 49 -10.49 12.87 -1.39
C SER A 49 -11.85 12.18 -1.25
N ALA A 50 -11.88 10.85 -1.17
CA ALA A 50 -13.11 10.05 -1.01
C ALA A 50 -13.84 10.39 0.31
N PHE A 51 -13.10 10.60 1.39
CA PHE A 51 -13.64 10.99 2.69
C PHE A 51 -14.33 12.38 2.67
N ILE A 52 -13.79 13.33 1.91
CA ILE A 52 -14.37 14.68 1.74
C ILE A 52 -15.66 14.64 0.91
N SER A 53 -15.73 13.77 -0.09
CA SER A 53 -16.88 13.65 -0.99
C SER A 53 -18.12 13.02 -0.34
N GLY A 54 -18.01 12.50 0.89
CA GLY A 54 -19.12 11.85 1.58
C GLY A 54 -19.49 10.49 0.99
N GLU A 55 -18.65 9.95 0.11
CA GLU A 55 -18.69 8.55 -0.27
C GLU A 55 -18.37 7.74 1.00
N THR A 56 -19.30 6.89 1.40
CA THR A 56 -19.00 5.84 2.37
C THR A 56 -17.78 5.09 1.81
N PRO A 57 -16.69 4.87 2.57
CA PRO A 57 -15.56 4.11 2.07
C PRO A 57 -16.04 2.68 1.80
N MET A 58 -16.49 2.44 0.57
CA MET A 58 -16.62 1.13 -0.05
C MET A 58 -15.27 0.89 -0.71
N THR A 59 -14.48 -0.12 -0.40
CA THR A 59 -14.61 -1.27 0.51
C THR A 59 -13.16 -1.67 0.82
N ASP A 60 -12.91 -2.45 1.87
CA ASP A 60 -11.70 -3.27 1.88
C ASP A 60 -11.64 -4.02 0.55
N MET A 61 -10.47 -4.05 -0.10
CA MET A 61 -10.27 -4.74 -1.37
C MET A 61 -10.87 -6.14 -1.29
N ASN A 62 -11.58 -6.61 -2.31
CA ASN A 62 -12.13 -7.96 -2.29
C ASN A 62 -11.11 -8.98 -2.84
N ASP A 63 -11.34 -10.27 -2.58
CA ASP A 63 -10.40 -11.33 -2.99
C ASP A 63 -10.17 -11.40 -4.51
N SER A 64 -11.14 -11.00 -5.33
CA SER A 64 -11.00 -10.97 -6.79
C SER A 64 -10.07 -9.83 -7.22
N GLU A 65 -10.32 -8.63 -6.70
CA GLU A 65 -9.47 -7.45 -6.94
C GLU A 65 -8.03 -7.70 -6.48
N PHE A 66 -7.86 -8.35 -5.32
CA PHE A 66 -6.54 -8.74 -4.83
C PHE A 66 -5.84 -9.72 -5.78
N ARG A 67 -6.55 -10.73 -6.28
CA ARG A 67 -5.98 -11.70 -7.23
C ARG A 67 -5.54 -11.03 -8.52
N GLU A 68 -6.32 -10.10 -9.06
CA GLU A 68 -5.95 -9.34 -10.25
C GLU A 68 -4.68 -8.51 -10.03
N LEU A 69 -4.53 -7.86 -8.87
CA LEU A 69 -3.31 -7.13 -8.53
C LEU A 69 -2.09 -8.07 -8.38
N ILE A 70 -2.29 -9.26 -7.81
CA ILE A 70 -1.23 -10.25 -7.70
C ILE A 70 -0.81 -10.76 -9.08
N GLU A 71 -1.75 -11.12 -9.95
CA GLU A 71 -1.45 -11.56 -11.32
C GLU A 71 -0.67 -10.49 -12.09
N GLN A 72 -1.09 -9.22 -12.00
CA GLN A 72 -0.37 -8.09 -12.59
C GLN A 72 1.04 -7.95 -12.01
N LYS A 73 1.19 -8.05 -10.68
CA LYS A 73 2.49 -7.90 -10.03
C LYS A 73 3.44 -9.04 -10.40
N ILE A 74 2.96 -10.29 -10.45
CA ILE A 74 3.77 -11.44 -10.83
C ILE A 74 4.21 -11.32 -12.29
N SER A 75 3.30 -11.00 -13.21
CA SER A 75 3.65 -10.79 -14.63
C SER A 75 4.71 -9.70 -14.82
N GLN A 76 4.62 -8.58 -14.10
CA GLN A 76 5.65 -7.53 -14.13
C GLN A 76 7.01 -8.00 -13.61
N LEU A 77 7.03 -8.91 -12.63
CA LEU A 77 8.27 -9.48 -12.11
C LEU A 77 8.87 -10.49 -13.07
N GLU A 78 8.05 -11.33 -13.71
CA GLU A 78 8.49 -12.25 -14.75
C GLU A 78 9.18 -11.51 -15.89
N ASP A 79 8.56 -10.48 -16.45
CA ASP A 79 9.14 -9.65 -17.53
C ASP A 79 10.53 -9.11 -17.12
N ARG A 80 10.66 -8.62 -15.88
CA ARG A 80 11.89 -8.04 -15.37
C ARG A 80 12.97 -9.06 -15.04
N LEU A 81 12.59 -10.27 -14.63
CA LEU A 81 13.52 -11.37 -14.36
C LEU A 81 14.04 -11.95 -15.68
N GLU A 82 13.18 -12.07 -16.70
CA GLU A 82 13.56 -12.46 -18.06
C GLU A 82 14.54 -11.44 -18.67
N ASP A 83 14.25 -10.14 -18.57
CA ASP A 83 15.14 -9.07 -19.03
C ASP A 83 16.51 -9.09 -18.34
N ALA A 84 16.58 -9.60 -17.10
CA ALA A 84 17.79 -9.69 -16.31
C ALA A 84 18.53 -11.04 -16.44
N ASP A 85 18.01 -11.99 -17.23
CA ASP A 85 18.56 -13.35 -17.39
C ASP A 85 18.67 -14.11 -16.05
N ILE A 86 17.67 -13.96 -15.17
CA ILE A 86 17.61 -14.60 -13.86
C ILE A 86 16.65 -15.80 -13.91
N ASP A 87 17.09 -16.95 -13.41
CA ASP A 87 16.27 -18.16 -13.35
C ASP A 87 15.08 -18.01 -12.36
N TYR A 88 13.88 -18.35 -12.83
CA TYR A 88 12.68 -18.34 -12.00
C TYR A 88 11.67 -19.43 -12.40
N ASP A 89 10.79 -19.78 -11.47
CA ASP A 89 9.64 -20.67 -11.67
C ASP A 89 8.37 -20.05 -11.07
N VAL A 90 7.25 -20.21 -11.79
CA VAL A 90 5.93 -19.77 -11.31
C VAL A 90 5.01 -20.98 -11.18
N SER A 91 4.57 -21.24 -9.95
CA SER A 91 3.61 -22.28 -9.62
C SER A 91 2.33 -21.66 -9.06
N GLY A 92 1.33 -21.50 -9.93
CA GLY A 92 0.10 -20.78 -9.59
C GLY A 92 0.37 -19.28 -9.43
N SER A 93 0.31 -18.78 -8.20
CA SER A 93 0.64 -17.37 -7.89
C SER A 93 1.90 -17.24 -7.03
N ILE A 94 2.67 -18.32 -6.91
CA ILE A 94 3.94 -18.33 -6.18
C ILE A 94 5.06 -18.21 -7.20
N LEU A 95 5.88 -17.18 -7.07
CA LEU A 95 7.09 -16.97 -7.87
C LEU A 95 8.30 -17.36 -7.03
N THR A 96 9.15 -18.22 -7.57
CA THR A 96 10.42 -18.63 -6.96
C THR A 96 11.56 -18.17 -7.87
N VAL A 97 12.46 -17.37 -7.35
CA VAL A 97 13.67 -16.91 -8.02
C VAL A 97 14.84 -17.74 -7.50
N GLU A 98 15.61 -18.36 -8.38
CA GLU A 98 16.76 -19.19 -8.05
C GLU A 98 18.06 -18.51 -8.46
N PHE A 99 19.06 -18.56 -7.57
CA PHE A 99 20.36 -17.96 -7.77
C PHE A 99 21.42 -19.04 -8.00
N ASP A 100 22.49 -18.74 -8.74
CA ASP A 100 23.61 -19.65 -9.02
C ASP A 100 24.25 -20.28 -7.79
N ASN A 101 24.17 -19.59 -6.64
CA ASN A 101 24.69 -20.10 -5.36
C ASN A 101 23.74 -21.05 -4.63
N GLY A 102 22.61 -21.41 -5.25
CA GLY A 102 21.57 -22.30 -4.72
C GLY A 102 20.65 -21.64 -3.68
N THR A 103 20.77 -20.32 -3.45
CA THR A 103 19.79 -19.59 -2.64
C THR A 103 18.56 -19.24 -3.47
N GLN A 104 17.46 -18.92 -2.79
CA GLN A 104 16.19 -18.61 -3.43
C GLN A 104 15.52 -17.40 -2.80
N ILE A 105 14.70 -16.70 -3.58
CA ILE A 105 13.69 -15.77 -3.10
C ILE A 105 12.32 -16.31 -3.49
N ILE A 106 11.37 -16.30 -2.56
CA ILE A 106 10.00 -16.75 -2.80
C ILE A 106 9.05 -15.59 -2.58
N VAL A 107 8.23 -15.30 -3.59
CA VAL A 107 7.15 -14.31 -3.55
C VAL A 107 5.82 -15.06 -3.55
N SER A 108 4.98 -14.82 -2.55
CA SER A 108 3.69 -15.53 -2.40
C SER A 108 2.57 -14.63 -1.87
N PRO A 109 1.34 -14.74 -2.39
CA PRO A 109 0.20 -13.98 -1.91
C PRO A 109 -0.47 -14.64 -0.71
N GLN A 110 -0.97 -13.83 0.23
CA GLN A 110 -1.84 -14.24 1.33
C GLN A 110 -3.25 -13.65 1.15
N ILE A 111 -4.14 -14.45 0.54
CA ILE A 111 -5.48 -14.01 0.12
C ILE A 111 -6.32 -13.48 1.28
N SER A 112 -6.32 -14.16 2.44
CA SER A 112 -7.17 -13.78 3.56
C SER A 112 -6.80 -12.44 4.22
N GLY A 113 -5.53 -12.02 4.07
CA GLY A 113 -5.01 -10.77 4.62
C GLY A 113 -4.76 -9.70 3.56
N HIS A 114 -4.95 -10.03 2.28
CA HIS A 114 -4.57 -9.19 1.14
C HIS A 114 -3.12 -8.69 1.20
N GLU A 115 -2.21 -9.59 1.57
CA GLU A 115 -0.79 -9.29 1.68
C GLU A 115 0.04 -10.02 0.60
N LEU A 116 1.08 -9.38 0.11
CA LEU A 116 2.14 -10.00 -0.69
C LEU A 116 3.33 -10.30 0.23
N TRP A 117 3.83 -11.52 0.25
CA TRP A 117 4.95 -11.94 1.10
C TRP A 117 6.19 -12.19 0.26
N LEU A 118 7.35 -11.82 0.82
CA LEU A 118 8.67 -12.08 0.27
C LEU A 118 9.50 -12.83 1.31
N ALA A 119 9.99 -14.01 0.97
CA ALA A 119 10.93 -14.77 1.77
C ALA A 119 12.30 -14.79 1.08
N ALA A 120 13.33 -14.40 1.83
CA ALA A 120 14.72 -14.37 1.40
C ALA A 120 15.61 -14.93 2.52
N THR A 121 16.90 -15.12 2.24
CA THR A 121 17.88 -15.57 3.25
C THR A 121 18.00 -14.60 4.42
N SER A 122 17.74 -13.31 4.19
CA SER A 122 17.73 -12.25 5.20
C SER A 122 16.47 -12.23 6.08
N GLY A 123 15.40 -12.93 5.71
CA GLY A 123 14.16 -13.01 6.49
C GLY A 123 12.88 -13.05 5.65
N GLY A 124 11.74 -12.85 6.32
CA GLY A 124 10.42 -12.76 5.71
C GLY A 124 9.80 -11.37 5.87
N PHE A 125 9.23 -10.85 4.79
CA PHE A 125 8.70 -9.49 4.68
C PHE A 125 7.26 -9.52 4.11
N HIS A 126 6.38 -8.70 4.66
CA HIS A 126 4.96 -8.69 4.28
C HIS A 126 4.55 -7.30 3.81
N TYR A 127 3.76 -7.22 2.75
CA TYR A 127 3.38 -5.98 2.10
C TYR A 127 1.88 -5.89 1.88
N ALA A 128 1.30 -4.72 2.12
CA ALA A 128 -0.10 -4.42 1.83
C ALA A 128 -0.21 -3.38 0.71
N TRP A 129 -1.23 -3.51 -0.13
CA TRP A 129 -1.50 -2.54 -1.19
C TRP A 129 -2.07 -1.25 -0.61
N ASN A 130 -1.42 -0.10 -0.87
CA ASN A 130 -1.93 1.19 -0.41
C ASN A 130 -2.88 1.87 -1.42
N GLY A 131 -3.00 1.35 -2.65
CA GLY A 131 -3.70 1.98 -3.77
C GLY A 131 -2.80 2.31 -4.97
N GLU A 132 -1.48 2.35 -4.75
CA GLU A 132 -0.45 2.73 -5.71
C GLU A 132 0.76 1.77 -5.66
N ASP A 133 1.16 1.36 -4.45
CA ASP A 133 2.34 0.51 -4.21
C ASP A 133 2.09 -0.55 -3.12
N TRP A 134 2.97 -1.56 -3.12
CA TRP A 134 3.08 -2.57 -2.07
C TRP A 134 4.00 -2.07 -0.94
N ILE A 135 3.43 -1.72 0.21
CA ILE A 135 4.12 -1.08 1.34
C ILE A 135 4.32 -2.07 2.49
N SER A 136 5.51 -2.06 3.09
CA SER A 136 5.83 -2.92 4.24
C SER A 136 4.85 -2.70 5.40
N THR A 137 4.41 -3.80 6.04
CA THR A 137 3.51 -3.74 7.21
C THR A 137 4.25 -3.63 8.54
N ARG A 138 5.58 -3.75 8.53
CA ARG A 138 6.43 -3.75 9.74
C ARG A 138 7.51 -2.67 9.73
N ASP A 139 8.07 -2.40 8.55
CA ASP A 139 9.20 -1.51 8.35
C ASP A 139 8.83 -0.36 7.40
N GLU A 140 9.81 0.45 7.03
CA GLU A 140 9.68 1.43 5.96
C GLU A 140 10.11 0.83 4.61
N GLY A 141 9.50 1.29 3.52
CA GLY A 141 9.90 0.93 2.16
C GLY A 141 8.86 0.11 1.38
N THR A 142 9.17 -0.08 0.09
CA THR A 142 8.31 -0.78 -0.87
C THR A 142 8.81 -2.21 -1.13
N PHE A 143 7.90 -3.05 -1.64
CA PHE A 143 8.24 -4.40 -2.11
C PHE A 143 9.41 -4.39 -3.10
N ASP A 144 9.36 -3.52 -4.12
CA ASP A 144 10.37 -3.48 -5.17
C ASP A 144 11.75 -3.10 -4.62
N GLN A 145 11.82 -2.12 -3.71
CA GLN A 145 13.07 -1.76 -3.05
C GLN A 145 13.69 -2.95 -2.31
N LYS A 146 12.88 -3.69 -1.53
CA LYS A 146 13.38 -4.86 -0.81
C LYS A 146 13.77 -6.00 -1.74
N LEU A 147 13.03 -6.21 -2.83
CA LEU A 147 13.37 -7.23 -3.82
C LEU A 147 14.74 -6.97 -4.45
N ILE A 148 15.05 -5.72 -4.87
CA ILE A 148 16.39 -5.36 -5.37
C ILE A 148 17.44 -5.71 -4.33
N GLU A 149 17.24 -5.27 -3.09
CA GLU A 149 18.19 -5.46 -1.99
C GLU A 149 18.48 -6.95 -1.79
N CYS A 150 17.42 -7.78 -1.75
CA CYS A 150 17.54 -9.21 -1.60
C CYS A 150 18.27 -9.85 -2.80
N CYS A 151 17.90 -9.54 -4.05
CA CYS A 151 18.57 -10.07 -5.23
C CYS A 151 20.06 -9.69 -5.26
N SER A 152 20.37 -8.42 -4.99
CA SER A 152 21.75 -7.91 -4.95
C SER A 152 22.59 -8.59 -3.85
N SER A 153 21.97 -8.93 -2.72
CA SER A 153 22.66 -9.63 -1.63
C SER A 153 22.86 -11.12 -1.91
N GLN A 154 22.04 -11.73 -2.76
CA GLN A 154 21.98 -13.18 -2.98
C GLN A 154 22.64 -13.68 -4.26
N GLY A 155 23.15 -12.81 -5.13
CA GLY A 155 24.04 -13.27 -6.19
C GLY A 155 23.99 -12.42 -7.45
N GLU A 156 22.83 -11.83 -7.77
CA GLU A 156 22.69 -11.10 -9.03
C GLU A 156 23.01 -9.63 -8.86
N SER A 157 24.08 -9.23 -9.55
CA SER A 157 24.53 -7.85 -9.60
C SER A 157 23.61 -7.09 -10.57
N TYR A 158 22.56 -6.50 -10.00
CA TYR A 158 21.77 -5.39 -10.55
C TYR A 158 20.53 -5.78 -11.39
N LEU A 159 19.37 -5.77 -10.73
CA LEU A 159 18.09 -5.51 -11.39
C LEU A 159 17.99 -4.00 -11.65
N GLU A 160 18.07 -3.55 -12.90
CA GLU A 160 17.57 -2.21 -13.25
C GLU A 160 16.04 -2.23 -13.13
N ILE A 161 15.49 -1.48 -12.17
CA ILE A 161 14.05 -1.19 -12.05
C ILE A 161 13.79 0.27 -12.39
#